data_AF-I1R9J1-F1
#
_entry.id   AF-I1R9J1-F1
#
_cell.length_a   1.000
_cell.length_b   1.000
_cell.length_c   1.000
_cell.angle_alpha   90.00
_cell.angle_beta   90.00
_cell.angle_gamma   90.00
#
_symmetry.space_group_name_H-M   'P 1'
#
loop_
_entity.id
_entity.type
_entity.pdbx_description
1 polymer ?
#
loop_
_entity_poly.entity_id
_entity_poly.type
_entity_poly.pdbx_seq_one_letter_code
_entity_poly.pdbx_strand_id
1 'polypeptide(L)'
;MSFFSRVWSRLGDRAPLRPRVFNNPNFIRIPAINKVEEETLPDYLPARYYPVNIGEVFADRYQVVGKLGYGAGSTVWLANDLRKKSYVSLKQRASSHPGRSAVRTLLDSFQIKGPDGDHLVLAHPPLWKSIEAAIRRSSPRRLPPFGTRYVLKDLFMALEYLHDECQIIHTDIKADNIMFSITDTSVFAEFEEGEIHDPRPRKEVEGKIIYTSHTMKSTGMVGPPVLCDFGSAVLGDSENVECVQPSVYRSPEVTLEA
;
A
#
# COMPACT_ATOMS: atom_id res chain seq x y z
N MET A 1 49.86 49.54 3.24
CA MET A 1 48.47 49.09 3.09
C MET A 1 48.32 48.49 1.70
N SER A 2 47.67 47.31 1.64
CA SER A 2 47.06 46.67 0.47
C SER A 2 47.92 46.42 -0.78
N PHE A 3 48.22 45.14 -1.06
CA PHE A 3 47.91 44.52 -2.35
C PHE A 3 48.06 42.99 -2.24
N PHE A 4 47.03 42.32 -1.71
CA PHE A 4 46.83 40.90 -1.93
C PHE A 4 45.63 40.75 -2.88
N SER A 5 45.89 40.66 -4.19
CA SER A 5 44.87 40.25 -5.15
C SER A 5 44.66 38.74 -5.01
N ARG A 6 43.66 38.38 -4.20
CA ARG A 6 43.21 37.01 -4.03
C ARG A 6 42.49 36.60 -5.31
N VAL A 7 43.13 35.76 -6.11
CA VAL A 7 42.49 34.99 -7.19
C VAL A 7 41.45 34.10 -6.54
N TRP A 8 40.18 34.50 -6.60
CA TRP A 8 39.07 33.60 -6.34
C TRP A 8 38.90 32.75 -7.60
N SER A 9 39.47 31.55 -7.56
CA SER A 9 39.19 30.52 -8.55
C SER A 9 37.69 30.24 -8.54
N ARG A 10 37.10 30.38 -9.72
CA ARG A 10 35.77 29.86 -10.06
C ARG A 10 35.77 28.35 -9.87
N LEU A 11 35.53 27.88 -8.64
CA LEU A 11 35.20 26.48 -8.40
C LEU A 11 33.74 26.25 -8.81
N GLY A 12 33.56 26.17 -10.12
CA GLY A 12 32.78 25.09 -10.72
C GLY A 12 31.26 25.12 -10.61
N ASP A 13 30.60 26.20 -11.05
CA ASP A 13 29.27 26.04 -11.67
C ASP A 13 29.47 25.35 -13.04
N ARG A 14 29.69 24.03 -13.00
CA ARG A 14 29.68 23.24 -14.23
C ARG A 14 28.24 23.24 -14.74
N ALA A 15 28.05 23.69 -15.98
CA ALA A 15 26.75 23.70 -16.65
C ALA A 15 26.01 22.34 -16.46
N PRO A 16 24.67 22.37 -16.31
CA PRO A 16 23.85 21.16 -16.24
C PRO A 16 24.13 20.24 -17.43
N LEU A 17 24.00 18.93 -17.21
CA LEU A 17 24.04 17.96 -18.30
C LEU A 17 22.88 18.19 -19.25
N ARG A 18 23.13 18.00 -20.55
CA ARG A 18 22.06 17.93 -21.54
C ARG A 18 21.33 16.60 -21.39
N PRO A 19 19.98 16.58 -21.52
CA PRO A 19 19.22 15.34 -21.58
C PRO A 19 19.76 14.42 -22.70
N ARG A 20 19.87 13.13 -22.40
CA ARG A 20 20.20 12.08 -23.36
C ARG A 20 18.98 11.76 -24.25
N VAL A 21 19.22 11.27 -25.46
CA VAL A 21 18.14 10.87 -26.38
C VAL A 21 17.98 9.34 -26.32
N PHE A 22 16.76 8.88 -26.10
CA PHE A 22 16.40 7.47 -26.04
C PHE A 22 15.48 7.12 -27.22
N ASN A 23 16.04 6.88 -28.40
CA ASN A 23 15.28 6.71 -29.65
C ASN A 23 15.48 5.35 -30.33
N ASN A 24 16.08 4.36 -29.65
CA ASN A 24 16.27 3.03 -30.24
C ASN A 24 14.90 2.35 -30.44
N PRO A 25 14.45 2.12 -31.69
CA PRO A 25 13.15 1.51 -31.95
C PRO A 25 13.16 -0.02 -31.78
N ASN A 26 14.34 -0.63 -31.64
CA ASN A 26 14.52 -2.08 -31.57
C ASN A 26 14.30 -2.59 -30.14
N PHE A 27 13.03 -2.67 -29.72
CA PHE A 27 12.61 -3.28 -28.47
C PHE A 27 11.49 -4.30 -28.69
N ILE A 28 11.40 -5.28 -27.80
CA ILE A 28 10.35 -6.30 -27.82
C ILE A 28 9.03 -5.64 -27.42
N ARG A 29 7.99 -5.84 -28.23
CA ARG A 29 6.63 -5.36 -27.94
C ARG A 29 5.86 -6.50 -27.27
N ILE A 30 5.37 -6.24 -26.07
CA ILE A 30 4.51 -7.16 -25.34
C ILE A 30 3.07 -6.92 -25.81
N PRO A 31 2.29 -7.96 -26.18
CA PRO A 31 0.88 -7.80 -26.55
C PRO A 31 0.06 -7.23 -25.38
N ALA A 32 -0.89 -6.34 -25.68
CA ALA A 32 -1.69 -5.64 -24.66
C ALA A 32 -2.54 -6.56 -23.76
N ILE A 33 -2.78 -7.81 -24.19
CA ILE A 33 -3.50 -8.81 -23.39
C ILE A 33 -2.63 -9.39 -22.26
N ASN A 34 -1.31 -9.29 -22.38
CA ASN A 34 -0.37 -9.79 -21.39
C ASN A 34 -0.11 -8.71 -20.35
N LYS A 35 -0.77 -8.83 -19.20
CA LYS A 35 -0.51 -7.97 -18.03
C LYS A 35 0.94 -8.11 -17.57
N VAL A 36 1.57 -6.98 -17.27
CA VAL A 36 2.94 -6.93 -16.75
C VAL A 36 3.02 -6.15 -15.44
N GLU A 37 3.89 -6.60 -14.54
CA GLU A 37 4.23 -5.86 -13.32
C GLU A 37 3.00 -5.39 -12.53
N GLU A 38 2.82 -4.08 -12.32
CA GLU A 38 1.68 -3.52 -11.58
C GLU A 38 0.34 -3.90 -12.18
N GLU A 39 0.24 -4.19 -13.48
CA GLU A 39 -1.02 -4.61 -14.10
C GLU A 39 -1.51 -5.98 -13.57
N THR A 40 -0.59 -6.77 -12.99
CA THR A 40 -0.91 -8.05 -12.35
C THR A 40 -1.48 -7.88 -10.95
N LEU A 41 -1.37 -6.68 -10.36
CA LEU A 41 -1.97 -6.37 -9.07
C LEU A 41 -3.51 -6.31 -9.22
N PRO A 42 -4.28 -6.97 -8.34
CA PRO A 42 -5.73 -7.02 -8.42
C PRO A 42 -6.41 -5.65 -8.44
N ASP A 43 -5.82 -4.67 -7.77
CA ASP A 43 -6.36 -3.32 -7.61
C ASP A 43 -5.77 -2.31 -8.58
N TYR A 44 -5.06 -2.73 -9.63
CA TYR A 44 -4.42 -1.81 -10.57
C TYR A 44 -5.43 -1.01 -11.40
N LEU A 45 -5.26 0.32 -11.40
CA LEU A 45 -6.02 1.27 -12.20
C LEU A 45 -5.04 2.20 -12.91
N PRO A 46 -4.89 2.11 -14.25
CA PRO A 46 -3.94 2.92 -15.02
C PRO A 46 -4.08 4.42 -14.77
N ALA A 47 -5.32 4.91 -14.62
CA ALA A 47 -5.64 6.33 -14.42
C ALA A 47 -4.99 6.95 -13.17
N ARG A 48 -4.58 6.12 -12.20
CA ARG A 48 -3.87 6.57 -10.99
C ARG A 48 -2.37 6.76 -11.23
N TYR A 49 -1.81 6.14 -12.26
CA TYR A 49 -0.38 6.22 -12.53
C TYR A 49 -0.10 7.29 -13.57
N TYR A 50 0.86 8.18 -13.27
CA TYR A 50 1.38 9.08 -14.30
C TYR A 50 2.10 8.23 -15.36
N PRO A 51 1.80 8.40 -16.66
CA PRO A 51 2.40 7.61 -17.72
C PRO A 51 3.84 8.08 -18.00
N VAL A 52 4.78 7.68 -17.14
CA VAL A 52 6.20 8.05 -17.23
C VAL A 52 6.81 7.51 -18.53
N ASN A 53 7.49 8.38 -19.29
CA ASN A 53 8.20 7.98 -20.50
C ASN A 53 9.72 7.92 -20.28
N ILE A 54 10.39 6.93 -20.88
CA ILE A 54 11.86 6.88 -20.88
C ILE A 54 12.41 8.11 -21.61
N GLY A 55 13.35 8.82 -20.97
CA GLY A 55 13.95 10.05 -21.50
C GLY A 55 13.21 11.34 -21.11
N GLU A 56 12.00 11.25 -20.56
CA GLU A 56 11.25 12.39 -20.02
C GLU A 56 12.05 13.12 -18.92
N VAL A 57 11.92 14.44 -18.85
CA VAL A 57 12.64 15.27 -17.89
C VAL A 57 11.66 15.92 -16.91
N PHE A 58 11.71 15.49 -15.65
CA PHE A 58 10.91 16.10 -14.58
C PHE A 58 11.60 17.30 -13.96
N ALA A 59 10.83 18.35 -13.72
CA ALA A 59 11.25 19.59 -13.05
C ALA A 59 12.56 20.18 -13.63
N ASP A 60 12.72 20.09 -14.96
CA ASP A 60 13.91 20.54 -15.70
C ASP A 60 15.24 20.04 -15.12
N ARG A 61 15.23 18.82 -14.55
CA ARG A 61 16.36 18.31 -13.79
C ARG A 61 16.53 16.81 -13.83
N TYR A 62 15.46 16.04 -13.67
CA TYR A 62 15.55 14.61 -13.48
C TYR A 62 15.13 13.91 -14.76
N GLN A 63 16.12 13.45 -15.53
CA GLN A 63 15.82 12.69 -16.73
C GLN A 63 15.59 11.22 -16.39
N VAL A 64 14.43 10.68 -16.72
CA VAL A 64 14.08 9.27 -16.51
C VAL A 64 14.91 8.38 -17.43
N VAL A 65 15.48 7.32 -16.85
CA VAL A 65 16.39 6.38 -17.54
C VAL A 65 15.78 4.99 -17.67
N GLY A 66 15.07 4.53 -16.65
CA GLY A 66 14.52 3.18 -16.58
C GLY A 66 13.67 2.97 -15.34
N LYS A 67 12.78 1.99 -15.38
CA LYS A 67 12.00 1.59 -14.21
C LYS A 67 12.85 0.69 -13.31
N LEU A 68 12.76 0.89 -12.00
CA LEU A 68 13.46 0.10 -10.98
C LEU A 68 12.54 -0.86 -10.23
N GLY A 69 11.24 -0.56 -10.18
CA GLY A 69 10.26 -1.41 -9.51
C GLY A 69 8.87 -0.78 -9.44
N TYR A 70 7.95 -1.52 -8.86
CA TYR A 70 6.54 -1.16 -8.73
C TYR A 70 5.94 -1.72 -7.43
N GLY A 71 4.72 -1.28 -7.12
CA GLY A 71 3.88 -1.82 -6.06
C GLY A 71 2.49 -1.17 -6.11
N ALA A 72 1.57 -1.59 -5.25
CA ALA A 72 0.15 -1.18 -5.29
C ALA A 72 -0.11 0.32 -5.03
N GLY A 73 0.91 1.13 -4.80
CA GLY A 73 0.75 2.57 -4.58
C GLY A 73 1.78 3.44 -5.27
N SER A 74 2.72 2.87 -6.03
CA SER A 74 3.78 3.65 -6.67
C SER A 74 4.57 2.86 -7.70
N THR A 75 5.17 3.58 -8.63
CA THR A 75 6.29 3.10 -9.45
C THR A 75 7.58 3.80 -9.03
N VAL A 76 8.71 3.10 -9.17
CA VAL A 76 10.04 3.63 -8.84
C VAL A 76 10.88 3.64 -10.11
N TRP A 77 11.52 4.78 -10.38
CA TRP A 77 12.27 5.01 -11.62
C TRP A 77 13.68 5.50 -11.30
N LEU A 78 14.67 5.00 -12.05
CA LEU A 78 16.00 5.56 -12.08
C LEU A 78 15.97 6.84 -12.91
N ALA A 79 16.51 7.92 -12.36
CA ALA A 79 16.69 9.17 -13.08
C ALA A 79 18.11 9.71 -12.93
N ASN A 80 18.60 10.38 -13.97
CA ASN A 80 19.83 11.15 -13.92
C ASN A 80 19.52 12.59 -13.48
N ASP A 81 20.10 13.02 -12.37
CA ASP A 81 20.05 14.41 -11.93
C ASP A 81 21.01 15.25 -12.79
N LEU A 82 20.47 15.98 -13.76
CA LEU A 82 21.24 16.75 -14.72
C LEU A 82 22.04 17.89 -14.07
N ARG A 83 21.65 18.34 -12.87
CA ARG A 83 22.35 19.40 -12.13
C ARG A 83 23.49 18.81 -11.30
N LYS A 84 23.22 17.75 -10.54
CA LYS A 84 24.21 17.11 -9.65
C LYS A 84 25.13 16.11 -10.35
N LYS A 85 24.78 15.67 -11.56
CA LYS A 85 25.53 14.67 -12.35
C LYS A 85 25.63 13.33 -11.63
N SER A 86 24.53 12.93 -11.02
CA SER A 86 24.40 11.71 -10.22
C SER A 86 23.06 11.04 -10.51
N TYR A 87 22.95 9.75 -10.24
CA TYR A 87 21.67 9.05 -10.34
C TYR A 87 20.86 9.17 -9.04
N VAL A 88 19.53 9.18 -9.17
CA VAL A 88 18.56 9.18 -8.08
C VAL A 88 17.44 8.18 -8.39
N SER A 89 16.75 7.71 -7.36
CA SER A 89 15.48 7.02 -7.51
C SER A 89 14.32 8.01 -7.33
N LEU A 90 13.40 8.03 -8.29
CA LEU A 90 12.16 8.78 -8.22
C LEU A 90 11.02 7.82 -7.90
N LYS A 91 10.31 8.07 -6.80
CA LYS A 91 9.12 7.32 -6.43
C LYS A 91 7.88 8.12 -6.83
N GLN A 92 7.23 7.71 -7.91
CA GLN A 92 5.96 8.29 -8.35
C GLN A 92 4.83 7.58 -7.61
N ARG A 93 4.09 8.31 -6.79
CA ARG A 93 2.92 7.77 -6.09
C ARG A 93 1.72 7.73 -7.05
N ALA A 94 0.98 6.64 -7.01
CA ALA A 94 -0.26 6.47 -7.76
C ALA A 94 -1.39 7.37 -7.25
N SER A 95 -1.30 7.88 -6.02
CA SER A 95 -2.27 8.84 -5.50
C SER A 95 -1.63 9.70 -4.43
N SER A 96 -2.02 10.97 -4.39
CA SER A 96 -1.73 11.89 -3.30
C SER A 96 -2.87 12.01 -2.29
N HIS A 97 -3.97 11.29 -2.49
CA HIS A 97 -5.13 11.35 -1.62
C HIS A 97 -4.76 10.91 -0.20
N PRO A 98 -5.07 11.69 0.85
CA PRO A 98 -4.72 11.34 2.22
C PRO A 98 -5.38 10.03 2.68
N GLY A 99 -6.56 9.73 2.14
CA GLY A 99 -7.27 8.46 2.37
C GLY A 99 -6.53 7.19 1.96
N ARG A 100 -5.56 7.28 1.04
CA ARG A 100 -4.80 6.12 0.55
C ARG A 100 -4.08 5.36 1.67
N SER A 101 -3.60 6.06 2.70
CA SER A 101 -2.91 5.43 3.83
C SER A 101 -3.84 4.72 4.81
N ALA A 102 -5.14 5.04 4.77
CA ALA A 102 -6.17 4.40 5.57
C ALA A 102 -6.81 3.19 4.85
N VAL A 103 -6.34 2.83 3.66
CA VAL A 103 -6.71 1.61 2.92
C VAL A 103 -5.57 0.60 2.94
N ARG A 104 -5.89 -0.67 3.22
CA ARG A 104 -4.90 -1.75 3.30
C ARG A 104 -4.14 -1.88 1.98
N THR A 105 -2.81 -1.87 2.08
CA THR A 105 -1.93 -1.96 0.91
C THR A 105 -1.55 -3.41 0.64
N LEU A 106 -1.66 -3.85 -0.61
CA LEU A 106 -1.03 -5.07 -1.10
C LEU A 106 0.43 -4.77 -1.46
N LEU A 107 1.37 -5.45 -0.82
CA LEU A 107 2.81 -5.29 -1.10
C LEU A 107 3.23 -6.16 -2.27
N ASP A 108 2.74 -7.39 -2.30
CA ASP A 108 3.06 -8.40 -3.30
C ASP A 108 1.96 -9.47 -3.35
N SER A 109 1.88 -10.19 -4.47
CA SER A 109 1.02 -11.35 -4.62
C SER A 109 1.69 -12.41 -5.47
N PHE A 110 1.70 -13.65 -5.00
CA PHE A 110 2.35 -14.77 -5.68
C PHE A 110 1.62 -16.08 -5.41
N GLN A 111 1.91 -17.11 -6.21
CA GLN A 111 1.35 -18.43 -6.02
C GLN A 111 2.38 -19.39 -5.40
N ILE A 112 1.93 -20.23 -4.48
CA ILE A 112 2.71 -21.35 -3.94
C ILE A 112 2.04 -22.67 -4.31
N LYS A 113 2.84 -23.70 -4.61
CA LYS A 113 2.33 -25.05 -4.87
C LYS A 113 2.09 -25.78 -3.56
N GLY A 114 0.85 -26.19 -3.32
CA GLY A 114 0.47 -27.05 -2.20
C GLY A 114 0.12 -28.48 -2.66
N PRO A 115 -0.17 -29.37 -1.71
CA PRO A 115 -0.59 -30.75 -2.02
C PRO A 115 -1.88 -30.82 -2.86
N ASP A 116 -2.77 -29.85 -2.70
CA ASP A 116 -4.13 -29.84 -3.27
C ASP A 116 -4.28 -28.82 -4.41
N GLY A 117 -3.18 -28.23 -4.89
CA GLY A 117 -3.17 -27.25 -5.98
C GLY A 117 -2.35 -25.99 -5.65
N ASP A 118 -2.51 -24.97 -6.49
CA ASP A 118 -1.84 -23.70 -6.32
C ASP A 118 -2.63 -22.79 -5.37
N HIS A 119 -1.93 -22.13 -4.45
CA HIS A 119 -2.52 -21.22 -3.46
C HIS A 119 -2.02 -19.80 -3.70
N LEU A 120 -2.94 -18.85 -3.88
CA LEU A 120 -2.62 -17.43 -3.94
C LEU A 120 -2.25 -16.92 -2.55
N VAL A 121 -1.09 -16.27 -2.46
CA VAL A 121 -0.57 -15.62 -1.25
C VAL A 121 -0.53 -14.12 -1.48
N LEU A 122 -1.06 -13.37 -0.52
CA LEU A 122 -1.10 -11.90 -0.52
C LEU A 122 -0.23 -11.37 0.62
N ALA A 123 0.80 -10.60 0.28
CA ALA A 123 1.68 -9.96 1.26
C ALA A 123 1.16 -8.57 1.62
N HIS A 124 1.01 -8.29 2.91
CA HIS A 124 0.53 -7.01 3.42
C HIS A 124 1.45 -6.49 4.54
N PRO A 125 1.47 -5.17 4.81
CA PRO A 125 2.03 -4.68 6.06
C PRO A 125 1.30 -5.33 7.24
N PRO A 126 2.02 -5.77 8.28
CA PRO A 126 1.41 -6.33 9.48
C PRO A 126 0.57 -5.25 10.19
N LEU A 127 -0.63 -5.64 10.61
CA LEU A 127 -1.55 -4.81 11.36
C LEU A 127 -1.77 -5.44 12.73
N TRP A 128 -2.15 -4.59 13.68
CA TRP A 128 -2.52 -5.03 15.01
C TRP A 128 -4.00 -5.46 15.05
N LYS A 129 -4.61 -5.46 16.24
CA LYS A 129 -5.99 -5.93 16.42
C LYS A 129 -7.02 -5.05 15.69
N SER A 130 -8.15 -5.68 15.32
CA SER A 130 -9.33 -4.97 14.81
C SER A 130 -9.97 -4.08 15.87
N ILE A 131 -10.78 -3.11 15.43
CA ILE A 131 -11.59 -2.28 16.32
C ILE A 131 -12.55 -3.14 17.13
N GLU A 132 -13.13 -4.16 16.52
CA GLU A 132 -14.01 -5.09 17.22
C GLU A 132 -13.29 -5.76 18.41
N ALA A 133 -12.05 -6.21 18.20
CA ALA A 133 -11.22 -6.75 19.27
C ALA A 133 -10.88 -5.72 20.37
N ALA A 134 -10.75 -4.44 20.03
CA ALA A 134 -10.59 -3.36 21.01
C ALA A 134 -11.87 -3.12 21.81
N ILE A 135 -13.03 -3.04 21.15
CA ILE A 135 -14.35 -2.87 21.79
C ILE A 135 -14.63 -4.01 22.77
N ARG A 136 -14.38 -5.27 22.38
CA ARG A 136 -14.59 -6.44 23.25
C ARG A 136 -13.81 -6.40 24.56
N ARG A 137 -12.66 -5.71 24.59
CA ARG A 137 -11.79 -5.57 25.77
C ARG A 137 -12.07 -4.31 26.59
N SER A 138 -12.90 -3.40 26.08
CA SER A 138 -13.27 -2.17 26.77
C SER A 138 -14.43 -2.37 27.76
N SER A 139 -14.44 -1.57 28.83
CA SER A 139 -15.55 -1.47 29.77
C SER A 139 -15.92 0.01 29.95
N PRO A 140 -17.13 0.45 29.54
CA PRO A 140 -18.16 -0.31 28.82
C PRO A 140 -17.69 -0.77 27.42
N ARG A 141 -18.35 -1.79 26.84
CA ARG A 141 -18.02 -2.37 25.52
C ARG A 141 -18.28 -1.39 24.36
N ARG A 142 -17.45 -0.36 24.24
CA ARG A 142 -17.47 0.66 23.19
C ARG A 142 -16.13 1.38 23.13
N LEU A 143 -15.80 1.94 21.98
CA LEU A 143 -14.71 2.90 21.91
C LEU A 143 -15.05 4.17 22.70
N PRO A 144 -14.06 4.82 23.35
CA PRO A 144 -14.26 6.14 23.92
C PRO A 144 -14.58 7.15 22.80
N PRO A 145 -15.23 8.29 23.12
CA PRO A 145 -15.61 9.29 22.12
C PRO A 145 -14.44 9.76 21.25
N PHE A 146 -13.27 9.99 21.85
CA PHE A 146 -12.06 10.38 21.13
C PHE A 146 -11.60 9.29 20.14
N GLY A 147 -11.56 8.03 20.58
CA GLY A 147 -11.19 6.89 19.72
C GLY A 147 -12.18 6.70 18.57
N THR A 148 -13.47 6.91 18.82
CA THR A 148 -14.51 6.84 17.79
C THR A 148 -14.31 7.91 16.73
N ARG A 149 -14.08 9.17 17.14
CA ARG A 149 -13.81 10.28 16.21
C ARG A 149 -12.54 10.06 15.40
N TYR A 150 -11.49 9.55 16.04
CA TYR A 150 -10.22 9.22 15.39
C TYR A 150 -10.41 8.19 14.28
N VAL A 151 -11.13 7.10 14.58
CA VAL A 151 -11.45 6.05 13.61
C VAL A 151 -12.28 6.57 12.44
N LEU A 152 -13.38 7.27 12.73
CA LEU A 152 -14.33 7.70 11.70
C LEU A 152 -13.69 8.69 10.72
N LYS A 153 -12.81 9.57 11.21
CA LYS A 153 -12.08 10.52 10.35
C LYS A 153 -11.30 9.78 9.27
N ASP A 154 -10.50 8.80 9.64
CA ASP A 154 -9.63 8.08 8.72
C ASP A 154 -10.42 7.10 7.84
N LEU A 155 -11.50 6.52 8.37
CA LEU A 155 -12.45 5.73 7.58
C LEU A 155 -13.11 6.57 6.49
N PHE A 156 -13.59 7.79 6.80
CA PHE A 156 -14.20 8.65 5.78
C PHE A 156 -13.20 9.08 4.71
N MET A 157 -11.95 9.40 5.08
CA MET A 157 -10.91 9.67 4.09
C MET A 157 -10.63 8.44 3.21
N ALA A 158 -10.61 7.22 3.80
CA ALA A 158 -10.47 5.99 3.03
C ALA A 158 -11.62 5.79 2.04
N LEU A 159 -12.87 6.05 2.46
CA LEU A 159 -14.04 5.91 1.59
C LEU A 159 -14.07 6.95 0.47
N GLU A 160 -13.72 8.21 0.76
CA GLU A 160 -13.54 9.25 -0.25
C GLU A 160 -12.49 8.82 -1.29
N TYR A 161 -11.35 8.29 -0.85
CA TYR A 161 -10.34 7.75 -1.75
C TYR A 161 -10.86 6.58 -2.62
N LEU A 162 -11.59 5.63 -2.00
CA LEU A 162 -12.10 4.46 -2.69
C LEU A 162 -13.18 4.84 -3.72
N HIS A 163 -14.09 5.73 -3.36
CA HIS A 163 -15.20 6.11 -4.21
C HIS A 163 -14.75 7.05 -5.34
N ASP A 164 -13.97 8.08 -5.03
CA ASP A 164 -13.66 9.14 -5.99
C ASP A 164 -12.51 8.74 -6.92
N GLU A 165 -11.42 8.20 -6.38
CA GLU A 165 -10.23 7.87 -7.18
C GLU A 165 -10.16 6.40 -7.61
N CYS A 166 -10.72 5.48 -6.83
CA CYS A 166 -10.63 4.05 -7.15
C CYS A 166 -11.90 3.51 -7.83
N GLN A 167 -13.03 4.21 -7.75
CA GLN A 167 -14.33 3.69 -8.21
C GLN A 167 -14.63 2.30 -7.61
N ILE A 168 -14.29 2.10 -6.34
CA ILE A 168 -14.50 0.84 -5.60
C ILE A 168 -15.48 1.08 -4.46
N ILE A 169 -16.49 0.22 -4.35
CA ILE A 169 -17.38 0.15 -3.19
C ILE A 169 -16.91 -1.03 -2.33
N HIS A 170 -16.61 -0.79 -1.04
CA HIS A 170 -16.08 -1.84 -0.16
C HIS A 170 -17.10 -2.95 0.16
N THR A 171 -18.38 -2.58 0.26
CA THR A 171 -19.55 -3.41 0.60
C THR A 171 -19.56 -4.08 1.99
N ASP A 172 -18.41 -4.43 2.58
CA ASP A 172 -18.32 -5.12 3.88
C ASP A 172 -17.71 -4.25 5.02
N ILE A 173 -18.21 -3.03 5.21
CA ILE A 173 -17.69 -2.13 6.25
C ILE A 173 -18.21 -2.56 7.62
N LYS A 174 -17.31 -3.03 8.49
CA LYS A 174 -17.60 -3.42 9.87
C LYS A 174 -16.39 -3.22 10.77
N ALA A 175 -16.61 -3.19 12.09
CA ALA A 175 -15.54 -2.98 13.08
C ALA A 175 -14.42 -4.04 13.04
N ASP A 176 -14.70 -5.23 12.49
CA ASP A 176 -13.67 -6.27 12.35
C ASP A 176 -12.75 -6.04 11.15
N ASN A 177 -13.28 -5.40 10.09
CA ASN A 177 -12.56 -5.04 8.88
C ASN A 177 -11.78 -3.73 9.01
N ILE A 178 -11.67 -3.16 10.21
CA ILE A 178 -10.87 -1.98 10.48
C ILE A 178 -9.85 -2.34 11.54
N MET A 179 -8.57 -2.33 11.18
CA MET A 179 -7.45 -2.75 12.03
C MET A 179 -6.49 -1.58 12.30
N PHE A 180 -5.77 -1.61 13.40
CA PHE A 180 -4.80 -0.57 13.73
C PHE A 180 -3.42 -0.87 13.13
N SER A 181 -2.78 0.14 12.54
CA SER A 181 -1.39 0.05 12.11
C SER A 181 -0.43 -0.15 13.29
N ILE A 182 0.70 -0.77 13.01
CA ILE A 182 1.81 -0.92 13.96
C ILE A 182 2.83 0.19 13.69
N THR A 183 3.07 1.06 14.66
CA THR A 183 4.02 2.19 14.54
C THR A 183 5.39 1.88 15.14
N ASP A 184 5.45 1.00 16.13
CA ASP A 184 6.67 0.55 16.75
C ASP A 184 7.01 -0.83 16.18
N THR A 185 8.08 -0.92 15.39
CA THR A 185 8.48 -2.17 14.72
C THR A 185 9.27 -3.11 15.62
N SER A 186 9.66 -2.69 16.84
CA SER A 186 10.39 -3.55 17.78
C SER A 186 9.58 -4.78 18.22
N VAL A 187 8.24 -4.67 18.16
CA VAL A 187 7.31 -5.78 18.43
C VAL A 187 7.50 -6.98 17.50
N PHE A 188 8.06 -6.79 16.30
CA PHE A 188 8.32 -7.90 15.37
C PHE A 188 9.50 -8.74 15.86
N ALA A 189 10.60 -8.09 16.24
CA ALA A 189 11.74 -8.77 16.83
C ALA A 189 11.33 -9.50 18.12
N GLU A 190 10.53 -8.86 18.98
CA GLU A 190 10.01 -9.53 20.18
C GLU A 190 9.12 -10.75 19.85
N PHE A 191 8.32 -10.67 18.78
CA PHE A 191 7.48 -11.78 18.33
C PHE A 191 8.31 -12.95 17.81
N GLU A 192 9.36 -12.67 17.03
CA GLU A 192 10.31 -13.66 16.53
C GLU A 192 11.07 -14.34 17.68
N GLU A 193 11.66 -13.55 18.57
CA GLU A 193 12.36 -14.04 19.76
C GLU A 193 11.45 -14.87 20.66
N GLY A 194 10.18 -14.48 20.77
CA GLY A 194 9.16 -15.23 21.49
C GLY A 194 8.90 -16.61 20.88
N GLU A 195 8.81 -16.73 19.54
CA GLU A 195 8.61 -18.02 18.88
C GLU A 195 9.87 -18.91 18.92
N ILE A 196 11.07 -18.31 18.96
CA ILE A 196 12.35 -19.03 19.13
C ILE A 196 12.47 -19.63 20.54
N HIS A 197 12.18 -18.83 21.58
CA HIS A 197 12.44 -19.20 22.97
C HIS A 197 11.24 -19.88 23.66
N ASP A 198 10.01 -19.49 23.31
CA ASP A 198 8.75 -20.01 23.84
C ASP A 198 7.78 -20.33 22.68
N PRO A 199 8.08 -21.37 21.88
CA PRO A 199 7.31 -21.73 20.69
C PRO A 199 5.85 -22.01 21.04
N ARG A 200 4.92 -21.49 20.21
CA ARG A 200 3.49 -21.65 20.51
C ARG A 200 3.03 -23.11 20.41
N PRO A 201 2.03 -23.51 21.22
CA PRO A 201 1.43 -24.83 21.11
C PRO A 201 0.97 -25.10 19.67
N ARG A 202 1.22 -26.32 19.20
CA ARG A 202 0.87 -26.81 17.87
C ARG A 202 0.40 -28.26 17.96
N LYS A 203 -0.45 -28.68 17.05
CA LYS A 203 -0.88 -30.08 16.91
C LYS A 203 -0.48 -30.62 15.54
N GLU A 204 -0.19 -31.90 15.48
CA GLU A 204 0.06 -32.62 14.24
C GLU A 204 -1.15 -33.49 13.90
N VAL A 205 -1.70 -33.33 12.71
CA VAL A 205 -2.86 -34.08 12.22
C VAL A 205 -2.60 -34.45 10.77
N GLU A 206 -2.55 -35.75 10.46
CA GLU A 206 -2.36 -36.26 9.09
C GLU A 206 -1.11 -35.68 8.37
N GLY A 207 0.00 -35.54 9.11
CA GLY A 207 1.24 -34.97 8.57
C GLY A 207 1.21 -33.44 8.37
N LYS A 208 0.13 -32.76 8.79
CA LYS A 208 0.02 -31.30 8.80
C LYS A 208 0.21 -30.75 10.21
N ILE A 209 0.96 -29.67 10.34
CA ILE A 209 1.12 -28.95 11.61
C ILE A 209 0.12 -27.80 11.66
N ILE A 210 -0.66 -27.72 12.74
CA ILE A 210 -1.62 -26.66 13.00
C ILE A 210 -1.17 -25.89 14.24
N TYR A 211 -0.86 -24.61 14.05
CA TYR A 211 -0.34 -23.72 15.09
C TYR A 211 -1.48 -22.97 15.77
N THR A 212 -1.35 -22.69 17.06
CA THR A 212 -2.24 -21.73 17.75
C THR A 212 -1.87 -20.29 17.36
N SER A 213 -2.86 -19.40 17.26
CA SER A 213 -2.61 -18.00 16.92
C SER A 213 -1.85 -17.27 18.02
N HIS A 214 -0.87 -16.44 17.64
CA HIS A 214 -0.13 -15.59 18.57
C HIS A 214 -0.54 -14.12 18.39
N THR A 215 -0.92 -13.46 19.49
CA THR A 215 -1.23 -12.03 19.47
C THR A 215 0.02 -11.22 19.77
N MET A 216 0.30 -10.21 18.95
CA MET A 216 1.38 -9.26 19.21
C MET A 216 1.13 -8.45 20.49
N LYS A 217 2.18 -8.22 21.28
CA LYS A 217 2.09 -7.43 22.51
C LYS A 217 1.70 -5.98 22.22
N SER A 218 1.07 -5.37 23.22
CA SER A 218 0.67 -3.97 23.19
C SER A 218 1.87 -3.10 23.57
N THR A 219 2.24 -2.15 22.71
CA THR A 219 3.18 -1.08 23.07
C THR A 219 2.49 0.11 23.75
N GLY A 220 1.15 0.06 23.87
CA GLY A 220 0.34 1.17 24.38
C GLY A 220 0.11 2.30 23.37
N MET A 221 0.88 2.31 22.28
CA MET A 221 0.68 3.21 21.15
C MET A 221 -0.21 2.53 20.10
N VAL A 222 -1.32 3.19 19.77
CA VAL A 222 -2.24 2.73 18.72
C VAL A 222 -1.90 3.52 17.46
N GLY A 223 -1.54 2.82 16.38
CA GLY A 223 -1.34 3.44 15.09
C GLY A 223 -2.65 3.81 14.38
N PRO A 224 -2.58 4.47 13.21
CA PRO A 224 -3.75 4.83 12.43
C PRO A 224 -4.61 3.60 12.03
N PRO A 225 -5.94 3.73 12.02
CA PRO A 225 -6.84 2.69 11.52
C PRO A 225 -6.67 2.49 10.02
N VAL A 226 -6.86 1.26 9.58
CA VAL A 226 -6.75 0.84 8.18
C VAL A 226 -7.96 -0.02 7.86
N LEU A 227 -8.72 0.38 6.83
CA LEU A 227 -9.79 -0.41 6.23
C LEU A 227 -9.18 -1.59 5.47
N CYS A 228 -9.66 -2.78 5.80
CA CYS A 228 -9.14 -4.07 5.38
C CYS A 228 -10.26 -4.92 4.75
N ASP A 229 -9.85 -6.01 4.13
CA ASP A 229 -10.74 -7.05 3.59
C ASP A 229 -11.64 -6.57 2.44
N PHE A 230 -11.04 -6.56 1.25
CA PHE A 230 -11.70 -6.20 0.00
C PHE A 230 -12.27 -7.43 -0.73
N GLY A 231 -12.41 -8.58 -0.05
CA GLY A 231 -12.86 -9.82 -0.69
C GLY A 231 -14.30 -9.76 -1.23
N SER A 232 -15.10 -8.80 -0.76
CA SER A 232 -16.47 -8.53 -1.24
C SER A 232 -16.59 -7.18 -1.95
N ALA A 233 -15.47 -6.47 -2.20
CA ALA A 233 -15.51 -5.16 -2.82
C ALA A 233 -15.88 -5.27 -4.29
N VAL A 234 -16.56 -4.24 -4.80
CA VAL A 234 -17.11 -4.20 -6.16
C VAL A 234 -16.72 -2.90 -6.86
N LEU A 235 -16.75 -2.89 -8.18
CA LEU A 235 -16.59 -1.66 -8.96
C LEU A 235 -17.88 -0.83 -8.87
N GLY A 236 -17.73 0.48 -8.76
CA GLY A 236 -18.83 1.43 -8.54
C GLY A 236 -19.69 1.68 -9.78
N ASP A 237 -19.20 1.33 -10.97
CA ASP A 237 -19.86 1.53 -12.26
C ASP A 237 -20.61 0.28 -12.76
N SER A 238 -20.57 -0.84 -12.01
CA SER A 238 -21.31 -2.06 -12.32
C SER A 238 -22.54 -2.22 -11.43
N GLU A 239 -23.69 -2.58 -12.01
CA GLU A 239 -24.85 -3.05 -11.24
C GLU A 239 -24.47 -4.33 -10.48
N ASN A 240 -24.63 -4.30 -9.16
CA ASN A 240 -24.33 -5.44 -8.28
C ASN A 240 -25.63 -5.97 -7.70
N VAL A 241 -26.02 -7.18 -8.12
CA VAL A 241 -27.22 -7.91 -7.67
C VAL A 241 -26.93 -8.91 -6.54
N GLU A 242 -25.70 -8.92 -6.03
CA GLU A 242 -25.32 -9.80 -4.92
C GLU A 242 -25.79 -9.24 -3.57
N CYS A 243 -26.07 -10.14 -2.63
CA CYS A 243 -26.43 -9.80 -1.26
C CYS A 243 -25.21 -9.24 -0.52
N VAL A 244 -25.00 -7.93 -0.67
CA VAL A 244 -23.90 -7.20 -0.06
C VAL A 244 -24.24 -6.71 1.35
N GLN A 245 -23.21 -6.28 2.08
CA GLN A 245 -23.26 -5.71 3.42
C GLN A 245 -23.66 -6.68 4.56
N PRO A 246 -22.98 -6.58 5.73
CA PRO A 246 -23.40 -7.28 6.94
C PRO A 246 -24.82 -6.89 7.35
N SER A 247 -25.58 -7.85 7.88
CA SER A 247 -27.01 -7.67 8.21
C SER A 247 -27.33 -6.39 9.00
N VAL A 248 -26.52 -6.05 10.00
CA VAL A 248 -26.75 -4.86 10.86
C VAL A 248 -26.26 -3.54 10.25
N TYR A 249 -25.46 -3.61 9.18
CA TYR A 249 -24.90 -2.45 8.48
C TYR A 249 -25.44 -2.32 7.05
N ARG A 250 -26.41 -3.17 6.67
CA ARG A 250 -27.02 -3.17 5.36
C ARG A 250 -27.83 -1.91 5.17
N SER A 251 -27.64 -1.26 4.02
CA SER A 251 -28.37 -0.05 3.69
C SER A 251 -29.79 -0.39 3.22
N PRO A 252 -30.74 0.56 3.34
CA PRO A 252 -32.12 0.34 2.96
C PRO A 252 -32.29 -0.04 1.49
N GLU A 253 -31.57 0.60 0.58
CA GLU A 253 -31.64 0.32 -0.87
C GLU A 253 -31.26 -1.12 -1.21
N VAL A 254 -30.23 -1.67 -0.54
CA VAL A 254 -29.83 -3.08 -0.70
C VAL A 254 -30.88 -4.02 -0.11
N THR A 255 -31.53 -3.62 0.99
CA THR A 255 -32.59 -4.42 1.62
C THR A 255 -33.88 -4.42 0.79
N LEU A 256 -34.14 -3.34 0.07
CA LEU A 256 -35.35 -3.12 -0.71
C LEU A 256 -35.20 -3.52 -2.17
N GLU A 257 -34.00 -3.92 -2.61
CA GLU A 257 -33.67 -4.22 -4.01
C GLU A 257 -34.10 -3.09 -4.97
N ALA A 258 -33.92 -1.84 -4.53
CA ALA A 258 -34.48 -0.64 -5.15
C ALA A 258 -33.47 0.16 -5.99
#